data_AF-A0A945L3A8-F1
#
_entry.id   AF-A0A945L3A8-F1
#
_cell.length_a   1.000
_cell.length_b   1.000
_cell.length_c   1.000
_cell.angle_alpha   90.00
_cell.angle_beta   90.00
_cell.angle_gamma   90.00
#
_symmetry.space_group_name_H-M   'P 1'
#
loop_
_entity.id
_entity.type
_entity.pdbx_description
1 polymer ?
#
loop_
_entity_poly.entity_id
_entity_poly.type
_entity_poly.pdbx_seq_one_letter_code
_entity_poly.pdbx_strand_id
1 'polypeptide(L)'
;SPVAKGIDGKLYNVNADVAAACVASALRARRLVYLSDVPGLLKDPKDPNTLIPTLKVGQVEKLKTDGTISQGMLPKIDSSMKALNSGVHRVHLIDGRLPHSLLLEIFTDKGIGTEISH
;
A
#
# COMPACT_ATOMS: atom_id res chain seq x y z
N SER A 1 -1.86 -11.52 14.24
CA SER A 1 -0.66 -11.82 13.45
C SER A 1 -0.37 -10.61 12.57
N PRO A 2 0.87 -10.13 12.42
CA PRO A 2 2.12 -10.83 12.75
C PRO A 2 2.68 -10.57 14.15
N VAL A 3 3.20 -11.63 14.77
CA VAL A 3 3.98 -11.58 16.02
C VAL A 3 5.42 -11.89 15.67
N ALA A 4 6.38 -11.19 16.27
CA ALA A 4 7.81 -11.42 16.08
C ALA A 4 8.53 -11.53 17.43
N LYS A 5 9.66 -12.25 17.45
CA LYS A 5 10.52 -12.35 18.63
C LYS A 5 11.66 -11.32 18.51
N GLY A 6 11.81 -10.47 19.51
CA GLY A 6 12.91 -9.51 19.63
C GLY A 6 14.23 -10.20 19.97
N ILE A 7 15.33 -9.47 19.81
CA ILE A 7 16.68 -9.93 20.16
C ILE A 7 16.79 -10.18 21.68
N ASP A 8 15.97 -9.49 22.48
CA ASP A 8 15.80 -9.67 23.93
C ASP A 8 14.98 -10.92 24.31
N GLY A 9 14.52 -11.68 23.32
CA GLY A 9 13.74 -12.89 23.51
C GLY A 9 12.24 -12.68 23.71
N LYS A 10 11.75 -11.44 23.79
CA LYS A 10 10.33 -11.13 24.03
C LYS A 10 9.53 -11.18 22.73
N LEU A 11 8.21 -11.35 22.87
CA LEU A 11 7.27 -11.31 21.76
C LEU A 11 6.70 -9.90 21.56
N TYR A 12 6.65 -9.47 20.31
CA TYR A 12 6.14 -8.17 19.90
C TYR A 12 5.00 -8.32 18.90
N ASN A 13 3.98 -7.49 19.06
CA ASN A 13 2.93 -7.32 18.06
C ASN A 13 3.43 -6.36 16.97
N VAL A 14 3.65 -6.87 15.77
CA VAL A 14 4.20 -6.08 14.65
C VAL A 14 3.08 -5.66 13.73
N ASN A 15 3.14 -4.44 13.21
CA ASN A 15 2.20 -3.99 12.20
C ASN A 15 2.31 -4.85 10.93
N ALA A 16 1.18 -5.34 10.42
CA ALA A 16 1.14 -6.24 9.27
C ALA A 16 1.66 -5.59 7.98
N ASP A 17 1.39 -4.30 7.77
CA ASP A 17 1.82 -3.59 6.56
C ASP A 17 3.35 -3.48 6.51
N VAL A 18 3.96 -3.17 7.66
CA VAL A 18 5.42 -3.09 7.83
C VAL A 18 6.06 -4.46 7.62
N ALA A 19 5.52 -5.50 8.24
CA ALA A 19 6.03 -6.87 8.07
C ALA A 19 5.96 -7.30 6.58
N ALA A 20 4.83 -7.06 5.90
CA ALA A 20 4.67 -7.37 4.49
C ALA A 20 5.65 -6.58 3.61
N ALA A 21 5.85 -5.29 3.87
CA ALA A 21 6.85 -4.49 3.16
C ALA A 21 8.26 -5.03 3.36
N CYS A 22 8.66 -5.37 4.59
CA CYS A 22 9.98 -5.95 4.86
C CYS A 22 10.21 -7.25 4.09
N VAL A 23 9.22 -8.15 4.06
CA VAL A 23 9.29 -9.41 3.30
C VAL A 23 9.38 -9.12 1.80
N ALA A 24 8.53 -8.25 1.27
CA ALA A 24 8.53 -7.89 -0.15
C ALA A 24 9.86 -7.25 -0.58
N SER A 25 10.42 -6.36 0.25
CA SER A 25 11.75 -5.75 0.05
C SER A 25 12.86 -6.79 0.02
N ALA A 26 12.88 -7.70 1.01
CA ALA A 26 13.88 -8.76 1.09
C ALA A 26 13.87 -9.68 -0.16
N LEU A 27 12.68 -9.92 -0.71
CA LEU A 27 12.49 -10.72 -1.91
C LEU A 27 12.64 -9.93 -3.22
N ARG A 28 12.79 -8.60 -3.16
CA ARG A 28 12.69 -7.69 -4.33
C ARG A 28 11.45 -8.01 -5.17
N ALA A 29 10.31 -8.12 -4.49
CA ALA A 29 9.08 -8.60 -5.08
C ALA A 29 8.64 -7.73 -6.28
N ARG A 30 8.08 -8.36 -7.31
CA ARG A 30 7.51 -7.65 -8.46
C ARG A 30 6.31 -6.78 -8.06
N ARG A 31 5.49 -7.24 -7.12
CA ARG A 31 4.30 -6.53 -6.62
C ARG A 31 4.13 -6.79 -5.13
N LEU A 32 3.87 -5.74 -4.38
CA LEU A 32 3.32 -5.80 -3.01
C LEU A 32 1.88 -5.29 -3.07
N VAL A 33 0.93 -6.03 -2.49
CA VAL A 33 -0.49 -5.68 -2.54
C VAL A 33 -1.04 -5.57 -1.12
N TYR A 34 -1.59 -4.41 -0.79
CA TYR A 34 -2.32 -4.16 0.45
C TYR A 34 -3.82 -4.21 0.17
N LEU A 35 -4.49 -5.16 0.83
CA LEU A 35 -5.94 -5.24 0.89
C LEU A 35 -6.43 -4.34 2.02
N SER A 36 -7.34 -3.42 1.72
CA SER A 36 -7.92 -2.49 2.70
C SER A 36 -9.46 -2.50 2.65
N ASP A 37 -10.07 -1.72 3.52
CA ASP A 37 -11.51 -1.48 3.56
C ASP A 37 -11.93 -0.24 2.73
N VAL A 38 -11.02 0.31 1.93
CA VAL A 38 -11.27 1.42 1.02
C VAL A 38 -10.83 1.08 -0.42
N PRO A 39 -11.39 1.75 -1.45
CA PRO A 39 -11.06 1.49 -2.86
C PRO A 39 -9.58 1.65 -3.22
N GLY A 40 -8.89 2.53 -2.51
CA GLY A 40 -7.55 3.00 -2.82
C GLY A 40 -7.41 4.44 -2.32
N LEU A 41 -6.45 5.20 -2.85
CA LEU A 41 -6.29 6.61 -2.52
C LEU A 41 -7.31 7.45 -3.32
N LEU A 42 -8.22 8.11 -2.61
CA LEU A 42 -9.19 9.04 -3.17
C LEU A 42 -8.68 10.49 -3.05
N LYS A 43 -8.94 11.35 -4.04
CA LYS A 43 -8.66 12.80 -3.89
C LYS A 43 -9.61 13.43 -2.87
N ASP A 44 -10.88 13.03 -2.92
CA ASP A 44 -11.88 13.37 -1.92
C ASP A 44 -12.36 12.07 -1.26
N PRO A 45 -12.07 11.85 0.05
CA PRO A 45 -12.55 10.68 0.78
C PRO A 45 -14.07 10.48 0.76
N LYS A 46 -14.85 11.52 0.45
CA LYS A 46 -16.32 11.45 0.38
C LYS A 46 -16.85 11.07 -1.01
N ASP A 47 -16.01 11.14 -2.05
CA ASP A 47 -16.40 10.82 -3.42
C ASP A 47 -15.56 9.64 -3.97
N PRO A 48 -16.15 8.43 -4.04
CA PRO A 48 -15.49 7.25 -4.61
C PRO A 48 -15.02 7.41 -6.06
N ASN A 49 -15.61 8.35 -6.83
CA ASN A 49 -15.21 8.61 -8.21
C ASN A 49 -13.87 9.33 -8.32
N THR A 50 -13.33 9.79 -7.20
CA THR A 50 -12.05 10.51 -7.14
C THR A 50 -10.84 9.60 -6.90
N LEU A 51 -11.00 8.29 -7.13
CA LEU A 51 -9.90 7.33 -7.06
C LEU A 51 -8.72 7.78 -7.92
N ILE A 52 -7.53 7.75 -7.32
CA ILE A 52 -6.26 7.94 -8.00
C ILE A 52 -5.77 6.55 -8.44
N PRO A 53 -5.90 6.17 -9.71
CA PRO A 53 -5.52 4.82 -10.16
C PRO A 53 -4.01 4.63 -10.16
N THR A 54 -3.25 5.70 -10.37
CA THR A 54 -1.78 5.66 -10.40
C THR A 54 -1.21 6.85 -9.63
N LEU A 55 -0.33 6.56 -8.70
CA LEU A 55 0.41 7.52 -7.90
C LEU A 55 1.90 7.35 -8.16
N LYS A 56 2.54 8.39 -8.69
CA LYS A 56 4.00 8.39 -8.83
C LYS A 56 4.68 8.72 -7.52
N VAL A 57 5.82 8.07 -7.26
CA VAL A 57 6.66 8.33 -6.08
C VAL A 57 6.91 9.84 -5.88
N GLY A 58 7.20 10.58 -6.95
CA GLY A 58 7.43 12.03 -6.88
C GLY A 58 6.20 12.88 -6.50
N GLN A 59 4.99 12.32 -6.55
CA GLN A 59 3.75 13.01 -6.18
C GLN A 59 3.38 12.81 -4.70
N VAL A 60 3.97 11.82 -4.04
CA VAL A 60 3.58 11.41 -2.68
C VAL A 60 3.74 12.54 -1.67
N GLU A 61 4.90 13.20 -1.63
CA GLU A 61 5.15 14.27 -0.66
C GLU A 61 4.23 15.48 -0.84
N LYS A 62 3.85 15.78 -2.08
CA LYS A 62 2.87 16.82 -2.37
C LYS A 62 1.50 16.45 -1.80
N LEU A 63 1.03 15.22 -2.04
CA LEU A 63 -0.27 14.73 -1.58
C LEU A 63 -0.33 14.51 -0.05
N LYS A 64 0.82 14.31 0.60
CA LYS A 64 0.89 14.35 2.06
C LYS A 64 0.72 15.77 2.57
N THR A 65 1.42 16.73 1.96
CA THR A 65 1.42 18.13 2.39
C THR A 65 0.08 18.82 2.16
N ASP A 66 -0.60 18.52 1.05
CA ASP A 66 -1.92 19.09 0.75
C ASP A 66 -3.09 18.40 1.50
N GLY A 67 -2.80 17.35 2.28
CA GLY A 67 -3.77 16.65 3.11
C GLY A 67 -4.62 15.62 2.38
N THR A 68 -4.38 15.37 1.08
CA THR A 68 -5.08 14.32 0.33
C THR A 68 -4.84 12.94 0.94
N ILE A 69 -3.60 12.66 1.34
CA ILE A 69 -3.27 11.42 2.07
C ILE A 69 -3.64 11.63 3.54
N SER A 70 -4.76 11.03 3.93
CA SER A 70 -5.27 11.12 5.30
C SER A 70 -4.35 10.43 6.32
N GLN A 71 -4.47 10.82 7.60
CA GLN A 71 -3.67 10.28 8.70
C GLN A 71 -3.71 8.75 8.79
N GLY A 72 -4.86 8.13 8.49
CA GLY A 72 -4.99 6.66 8.48
C GLY A 72 -4.23 5.97 7.34
N MET A 73 -3.99 6.67 6.23
CA MET A 73 -3.24 6.15 5.08
C MET A 73 -1.73 6.37 5.18
N LEU A 74 -1.28 7.35 5.97
CA LEU A 74 0.15 7.69 6.08
C LEU A 74 1.04 6.47 6.38
N PRO A 75 0.71 5.58 7.35
CA PRO A 75 1.55 4.42 7.62
C PRO A 75 1.67 3.46 6.41
N LYS A 76 0.59 3.27 5.65
CA LYS A 76 0.58 2.43 4.45
C LYS A 76 1.40 3.04 3.33
N ILE A 77 1.25 4.35 3.10
CA ILE A 77 2.03 5.08 2.10
C ILE A 77 3.51 5.04 2.46
N ASP A 78 3.89 5.32 3.72
CA ASP A 78 5.28 5.28 4.14
C ASP A 78 5.90 3.89 4.02
N SER A 79 5.13 2.84 4.37
CA SER A 79 5.54 1.45 4.17
C SER A 79 5.73 1.11 2.68
N SER A 80 4.82 1.60 1.82
CA SER A 80 4.90 1.43 0.36
C SER A 80 6.14 2.11 -0.21
N MET A 81 6.43 3.34 0.22
CA MET A 81 7.60 4.10 -0.20
C MET A 81 8.91 3.41 0.19
N LYS A 82 8.98 2.89 1.43
CA LYS A 82 10.14 2.10 1.88
C LYS A 82 10.32 0.84 1.04
N ALA A 83 9.24 0.15 0.71
CA ALA A 83 9.28 -1.05 -0.14
C ALA A 83 9.80 -0.75 -1.54
N LEU A 84 9.24 0.29 -2.20
CA LEU A 84 9.67 0.73 -3.53
C LEU A 84 11.16 1.11 -3.55
N ASN A 85 11.60 1.94 -2.59
CA ASN A 85 13.00 2.35 -2.46
C ASN A 85 13.95 1.17 -2.17
N SER A 86 13.43 0.04 -1.68
CA SER A 86 14.21 -1.18 -1.42
C SER A 86 14.22 -2.16 -2.59
N GLY A 87 13.63 -1.81 -3.74
CA GLY A 87 13.64 -2.62 -4.96
C GLY A 87 12.37 -3.43 -5.22
N VAL A 88 11.28 -3.19 -4.47
CA VAL A 88 9.95 -3.66 -4.90
C VAL A 88 9.52 -2.86 -6.13
N HIS A 89 9.06 -3.50 -7.20
CA HIS A 89 8.80 -2.78 -8.45
C HIS A 89 7.52 -1.92 -8.39
N ARG A 90 6.46 -2.42 -7.75
CA ARG A 90 5.15 -1.77 -7.65
C ARG A 90 4.46 -2.11 -6.34
N VAL A 91 3.71 -1.16 -5.80
CA VAL A 91 2.84 -1.38 -4.64
C VAL A 91 1.39 -1.07 -5.04
N HIS A 92 0.45 -1.89 -4.60
CA HIS A 92 -0.98 -1.74 -4.93
C HIS A 92 -1.80 -1.60 -3.66
N LEU A 93 -2.67 -0.59 -3.59
CA LEU A 93 -3.66 -0.39 -2.54
C LEU A 93 -5.04 -0.70 -3.12
N ILE A 94 -5.70 -1.76 -2.66
CA ILE A 94 -6.96 -2.22 -3.25
C ILE A 94 -8.05 -2.49 -2.21
N ASP A 95 -9.31 -2.48 -2.67
CA ASP A 95 -10.46 -2.86 -1.85
C ASP A 95 -10.52 -4.38 -1.64
N GLY A 96 -10.30 -4.82 -0.41
CA GLY A 96 -10.40 -6.22 -0.01
C GLY A 96 -11.84 -6.72 0.11
N ARG A 97 -12.84 -5.84 0.12
CA ARG A 97 -14.27 -6.20 0.25
C ARG A 97 -14.87 -6.65 -1.08
N LEU A 98 -14.23 -6.30 -2.20
CA LEU A 98 -14.68 -6.66 -3.53
C LEU A 98 -14.28 -8.11 -3.87
N PRO A 99 -15.22 -8.98 -4.26
CA PRO A 99 -14.90 -10.36 -4.65
C PRO A 99 -13.88 -10.41 -5.77
N HIS A 100 -12.88 -11.28 -5.63
CA HIS A 100 -11.79 -11.45 -6.61
C HIS A 100 -10.92 -10.20 -6.82
N SER A 101 -10.87 -9.27 -5.85
CA SER A 101 -10.10 -8.03 -5.91
C SER A 101 -8.65 -8.23 -6.36
N LEU A 102 -7.96 -9.24 -5.84
CA LEU A 102 -6.58 -9.58 -6.26
C LEU A 102 -6.48 -9.95 -7.75
N LEU A 103 -7.43 -10.73 -8.27
CA LEU A 103 -7.42 -11.13 -9.68
C LEU A 103 -7.70 -9.93 -10.58
N LEU A 104 -8.68 -9.11 -10.19
CA LEU A 104 -9.04 -7.90 -10.92
C LEU A 104 -7.89 -6.90 -10.96
N GLU A 105 -7.17 -6.71 -9.85
CA GLU A 105 -6.01 -5.85 -9.82
C GLU A 105 -4.86 -6.37 -10.69
N ILE A 106 -4.61 -7.68 -10.66
CA ILE A 106 -3.41 -8.25 -11.29
C ILE A 106 -3.59 -8.50 -12.79
N PHE A 107 -4.78 -8.96 -13.20
CA PHE A 107 -5.06 -9.50 -14.52
C PHE A 107 -6.00 -8.63 -15.37
N THR A 108 -6.28 -7.39 -14.95
CA THR A 108 -6.99 -6.41 -15.80
C THR A 108 -6.10 -5.19 -16.05
N ASP A 109 -6.30 -4.55 -17.20
CA ASP A 109 -5.47 -3.40 -17.60
C ASP A 109 -5.73 -2.16 -16.74
N LYS A 110 -6.95 -2.02 -16.23
CA LYS A 110 -7.37 -0.84 -15.47
C LYS A 110 -6.95 -0.92 -14.00
N GLY A 111 -6.85 -2.12 -13.43
CA GLY A 111 -6.81 -2.31 -11.98
C GLY A 111 -8.10 -1.83 -11.31
N ILE A 112 -8.21 -2.06 -10.01
CA ILE A 112 -9.38 -1.66 -9.20
C ILE A 112 -9.04 -0.69 -8.07
N GLY A 113 -7.77 -0.46 -7.81
CA GLY A 113 -7.32 0.45 -6.76
C GLY A 113 -6.24 1.43 -7.20
N THR A 114 -5.31 1.73 -6.31
CA THR A 114 -4.20 2.66 -6.54
C THR A 114 -2.90 1.90 -6.68
N GLU A 115 -2.25 2.00 -7.84
CA GLU A 115 -0.87 1.58 -8.04
C GLU A 115 0.09 2.71 -7.66
N ILE A 116 1.12 2.41 -6.86
CA ILE A 116 2.26 3.28 -6.58
C ILE A 116 3.48 2.74 -7.33
N SER A 117 4.08 3.58 -8.17
CA SER A 117 5.26 3.23 -8.97
C SER A 117 6.22 4.41 -9.17
N HIS A 118 7.46 4.11 -9.55
CA HIS A 118 8.45 5.10 -9.97
C HIS A 118 7.99 5.90 -11.19
#